data_AF-A0A8C9EJP7-F1
#
_entry.id   AF-A0A8C9EJP7-F1
#
_cell.length_a   1.000
_cell.length_b   1.000
_cell.length_c   1.000
_cell.angle_alpha   90.00
_cell.angle_beta   90.00
_cell.angle_gamma   90.00
#
_symmetry.space_group_name_H-M   'P 1'
#
loop_
_entity.id
_entity.type
_entity.pdbx_description
1 polymer ?
#
loop_
_entity_poly.entity_id
_entity_poly.type
_entity_poly.pdbx_seq_one_letter_code
_entity_poly.pdbx_strand_id
1 'polypeptide(L)'
;MKGLNSHLVQYLEFRIICAIVNEILRLNEDTNVQGLALDLPESLYSSKILNAVKPEKDVDGLSDVNLGRLVRGEGSDYLVSPAAGALNAARGFVGLGASCML
;
A
#
# COMPACT_ATOMS: atom_id res chain seq x y z
N MET A 1 -28.31 14.84 -21.27
CA MET A 1 -28.04 14.75 -19.83
C MET A 1 -26.85 13.79 -19.60
N LYS A 2 -25.61 14.29 -19.54
CA LYS A 2 -24.40 13.46 -19.27
C LYS A 2 -23.53 14.01 -18.12
N GLY A 3 -23.99 15.00 -17.35
CA GLY A 3 -23.15 15.76 -16.42
C GLY A 3 -23.23 15.39 -14.93
N LEU A 4 -24.29 14.71 -14.48
CA LEU A 4 -24.50 14.43 -13.04
C LEU A 4 -23.76 13.19 -12.53
N ASN A 5 -23.43 12.24 -13.41
CA ASN A 5 -22.88 10.94 -12.99
C ASN A 5 -21.37 10.99 -12.76
N SER A 6 -20.62 11.69 -13.62
CA SER A 6 -19.15 11.77 -13.52
C SER A 6 -18.67 12.46 -12.25
N HIS A 7 -19.37 13.51 -11.79
CA HIS A 7 -18.99 14.25 -10.58
C HIS A 7 -19.20 13.41 -9.30
N LEU A 8 -20.25 12.57 -9.27
CA LEU A 8 -20.50 11.67 -8.14
C LEU A 8 -19.49 10.53 -8.08
N VAL A 9 -19.09 9.98 -9.24
CA VAL A 9 -18.05 8.94 -9.33
C VAL A 9 -16.70 9.49 -8.83
N GLN A 10 -16.28 10.68 -9.29
CA GLN A 10 -15.03 11.31 -8.83
C GLN A 10 -15.05 11.62 -7.32
N TYR A 11 -16.18 12.10 -6.81
CA TYR A 11 -16.34 12.34 -5.38
C TYR A 11 -16.27 11.05 -4.57
N LEU A 12 -16.86 9.96 -5.07
CA LEU A 12 -16.82 8.65 -4.43
C LEU A 12 -15.40 8.07 -4.43
N GLU A 13 -14.69 8.11 -5.55
CA GLU A 13 -13.28 7.69 -5.63
C GLU A 13 -12.41 8.47 -4.65
N PHE A 14 -12.56 9.79 -4.60
CA PHE A 14 -11.84 10.63 -3.64
C PHE A 14 -12.11 10.19 -2.18
N ARG A 15 -13.36 9.92 -1.83
CA ARG A 15 -13.72 9.44 -0.48
C ARG A 15 -13.10 8.08 -0.15
N ILE A 16 -13.08 7.16 -1.11
CA ILE A 16 -12.48 5.83 -0.95
C ILE A 16 -10.97 5.97 -0.73
N ILE A 17 -10.28 6.75 -1.57
CA ILE A 17 -8.84 7.00 -1.43
C ILE A 17 -8.52 7.61 -0.07
N CYS A 18 -9.25 8.63 0.38
CA CYS A 18 -9.05 9.22 1.71
C CYS A 18 -9.25 8.22 2.85
N ALA A 19 -10.25 7.34 2.74
CA ALA A 19 -10.50 6.31 3.75
C ALA A 19 -9.34 5.30 3.83
N ILE A 20 -8.85 4.83 2.68
CA ILE A 20 -7.70 3.93 2.59
C ILE A 20 -6.46 4.59 3.19
N VAL A 21 -6.16 5.84 2.82
CA VAL A 21 -5.01 6.58 3.34
C VAL A 21 -5.09 6.73 4.85
N ASN A 22 -6.26 7.07 5.41
CA ASN A 22 -6.42 7.19 6.86
C ASN A 22 -6.15 5.88 7.59
N GLU A 23 -6.59 4.74 7.02
CA GLU A 23 -6.34 3.44 7.62
C GLU A 23 -4.86 3.05 7.55
N ILE A 24 -4.18 3.33 6.42
CA ILE A 24 -2.73 3.16 6.30
C ILE A 24 -2.01 3.98 7.37
N LEU A 25 -2.37 5.26 7.55
CA LEU A 25 -1.78 6.12 8.57
C LEU A 25 -1.99 5.55 9.98
N ARG A 26 -3.18 5.00 10.27
CA ARG A 26 -3.46 4.35 11.55
C ARG A 26 -2.56 3.13 11.77
N LEU A 27 -2.41 2.27 10.77
CA LEU A 27 -1.59 1.05 10.84
C LEU A 27 -0.08 1.34 10.85
N ASN A 28 0.35 2.44 10.23
CA ASN A 28 1.72 2.92 10.30
C ASN A 28 2.17 3.28 11.72
N GLU A 29 1.24 3.72 12.57
CA GLU A 29 1.53 4.04 13.98
C GLU A 29 1.37 2.84 14.91
N ASP A 30 0.72 1.76 14.46
CA ASP A 30 0.58 0.55 15.27
C ASP A 30 1.92 -0.22 15.34
N THR A 31 2.52 -0.27 16.52
CA THR A 31 3.78 -0.99 16.76
C THR A 31 3.66 -2.51 16.61
N ASN A 32 2.43 -3.04 16.65
CA ASN A 32 2.18 -4.46 16.43
C ASN A 32 2.17 -4.83 14.96
N VAL A 33 2.09 -3.86 14.05
CA VAL A 33 2.13 -4.08 12.59
C VAL A 33 3.54 -3.82 12.09
N GLN A 34 4.21 -4.87 11.61
CA GLN A 34 5.57 -4.79 11.09
C GLN A 34 5.61 -4.48 9.59
N GLY A 35 4.56 -4.81 8.86
CA GLY A 35 4.48 -4.57 7.42
C GLY A 35 3.05 -4.46 6.91
N LEU A 36 2.91 -3.70 5.83
CA LEU A 36 1.70 -3.43 5.09
C LEU A 36 1.91 -3.89 3.65
N ALA A 37 0.98 -4.72 3.19
CA ALA A 37 0.86 -5.11 1.79
C ALA A 37 -0.50 -4.62 1.27
N LEU A 38 -0.50 -3.98 0.11
CA LEU A 38 -1.69 -3.39 -0.50
C LEU A 38 -2.21 -4.35 -1.57
N ASP A 39 -3.45 -4.82 -1.40
CA ASP A 39 -4.18 -5.64 -2.37
C ASP A 39 -5.45 -4.90 -2.79
N LEU A 40 -5.25 -3.87 -3.61
CA LEU A 40 -6.28 -2.94 -4.03
C LEU A 40 -6.59 -3.10 -5.53
N PRO A 41 -7.77 -2.65 -6.01
CA PRO A 41 -8.02 -2.53 -7.45
C PRO A 41 -7.01 -1.58 -8.13
N GLU A 42 -6.66 -1.87 -9.39
CA GLU A 42 -5.70 -1.09 -10.20
C GLU A 42 -6.02 0.42 -10.21
N SER A 43 -7.31 0.77 -10.30
CA SER A 43 -7.77 2.16 -10.31
C SER A 43 -7.50 2.93 -9.01
N LEU A 44 -7.24 2.24 -7.90
CA LEU A 44 -6.96 2.83 -6.60
C LEU A 44 -5.47 2.90 -6.26
N TYR A 45 -4.58 2.29 -7.06
CA TYR A 45 -3.14 2.44 -6.90
C TYR A 45 -2.69 3.84 -7.34
N SER A 46 -2.90 4.80 -6.45
CA SER A 46 -2.42 6.16 -6.61
C SER A 46 -1.13 6.37 -5.83
N SER A 47 -0.28 7.28 -6.31
CA SER A 47 0.93 7.72 -5.58
C SER A 47 0.61 8.18 -4.15
N LYS A 48 -0.60 8.74 -3.90
CA LYS A 48 -1.06 9.10 -2.55
C LYS A 48 -1.18 7.90 -1.62
N ILE A 49 -1.70 6.78 -2.10
CA ILE A 49 -1.87 5.55 -1.32
C ILE A 49 -0.52 4.86 -1.13
N LEU A 50 0.25 4.69 -2.22
CA LEU A 50 1.55 4.02 -2.18
C LEU A 50 2.53 4.72 -1.24
N ASN A 51 2.62 6.06 -1.32
CA ASN A 51 3.51 6.84 -0.46
C ASN A 51 2.93 7.15 0.92
N ALA A 52 1.70 6.74 1.22
CA ALA A 52 1.18 6.80 2.58
C ALA A 52 1.79 5.70 3.46
N VAL A 53 2.23 4.57 2.88
CA VAL A 53 2.87 3.49 3.62
C VAL A 53 4.28 3.94 4.05
N LYS A 54 4.63 3.78 5.33
CA LYS A 54 5.99 4.08 5.80
C LYS A 54 7.00 3.18 5.08
N PRO A 55 8.16 3.68 4.60
CA PRO A 55 9.14 2.87 3.88
C PRO A 55 9.62 1.63 4.63
N GLU A 56 9.62 1.66 5.97
CA GLU A 56 10.02 0.54 6.83
C GLU A 56 8.91 -0.53 6.96
N LYS A 57 7.67 -0.19 6.61
CA LYS A 57 6.52 -1.11 6.62
C LYS A 57 6.04 -1.48 5.21
N ASP A 58 6.64 -0.94 4.16
CA ASP A 58 6.25 -1.18 2.77
C ASP A 58 6.83 -2.51 2.29
N VAL A 59 6.01 -3.57 2.41
CA VAL A 59 6.37 -4.95 2.05
C VAL A 59 6.47 -5.11 0.53
N ASP A 60 5.59 -4.43 -0.21
CA ASP A 60 5.52 -4.53 -1.67
C ASP A 60 6.67 -3.76 -2.35
N GLY A 61 7.27 -2.79 -1.64
CA GLY A 61 8.35 -1.96 -2.17
C GLY A 61 7.87 -0.96 -3.23
N LEU A 62 6.57 -0.66 -3.26
CA LEU A 62 5.94 0.14 -4.30
C LEU A 62 5.92 1.64 -3.99
N SER A 63 6.32 2.05 -2.78
CA SER A 63 6.52 3.48 -2.48
C SER A 63 7.68 4.04 -3.31
N ASP A 64 7.63 5.32 -3.66
CA ASP A 64 8.66 5.97 -4.49
C ASP A 64 10.05 5.87 -3.84
N VAL A 65 10.10 5.88 -2.50
CA VAL A 65 11.34 5.71 -1.73
C VAL A 65 11.94 4.32 -1.92
N ASN A 66 11.14 3.27 -1.73
CA ASN A 66 11.64 1.89 -1.86
C ASN A 66 11.88 1.49 -3.30
N LEU A 67 11.05 1.97 -4.24
CA LEU A 67 11.30 1.81 -5.67
C LEU A 67 12.60 2.52 -6.09
N GLY A 68 12.84 3.73 -5.56
CA GLY A 68 14.09 4.47 -5.78
C GLY A 68 15.32 3.73 -5.23
N ARG A 69 15.21 3.12 -4.04
CA ARG A 69 16.26 2.27 -3.46
C ARG A 69 16.52 1.03 -4.34
N LEU A 70 15.46 0.38 -4.81
CA LEU A 70 15.55 -0.78 -5.70
C LEU A 70 16.32 -0.45 -6.99
N VAL A 71 15.97 0.66 -7.66
CA VAL A 71 16.64 1.12 -8.89
C VAL A 71 18.11 1.43 -8.66
N ARG A 72 18.47 1.90 -7.47
CA ARG A 72 19.86 2.21 -7.09
C ARG A 72 20.66 0.99 -6.61
N GLY A 73 20.01 -0.16 -6.45
CA GLY A 73 20.64 -1.34 -5.84
C GLY A 73 20.93 -1.16 -4.34
N GLU A 74 20.25 -0.23 -3.68
CA GLU A 74 20.33 -0.06 -2.23
C GLU A 74 19.47 -1.15 -1.58
N GLY A 75 20.12 -2.19 -1.06
CA GLY A 75 19.46 -3.28 -0.36
C GLY A 75 18.69 -2.75 0.85
N SER A 76 17.38 -2.75 0.75
CA SER A 76 16.47 -2.54 1.88
C SER A 76 16.07 -3.92 2.37
N ASP A 77 16.27 -4.19 3.66
CA ASP A 77 15.83 -5.44 4.33
C ASP A 77 14.31 -5.66 4.23
N TYR A 78 13.57 -4.66 3.73
CA TYR A 78 12.12 -4.64 3.55
C TYR A 78 11.68 -4.79 2.09
N LEU A 79 12.63 -4.81 1.13
CA LEU A 79 12.31 -5.10 -0.27
C LEU A 79 12.08 -6.60 -0.46
N VAL A 80 10.88 -7.05 -0.12
CA VAL A 80 10.43 -8.39 -0.46
C VAL A 80 9.94 -8.35 -1.91
N SER A 81 10.87 -8.24 -2.86
CA SER A 81 10.53 -8.62 -4.24
C SER A 81 10.02 -10.07 -4.20
N PRO A 82 8.90 -10.42 -4.87
CA PRO A 82 8.43 -11.80 -4.96
C PRO A 82 9.50 -12.78 -5.46
N ALA A 83 10.52 -12.28 -6.17
CA ALA A 83 11.67 -13.04 -6.64
C ALA A 83 12.84 -13.18 -5.63
N ALA A 84 12.88 -12.39 -4.55
CA ALA A 84 14.00 -12.36 -3.59
C ALA A 84 13.63 -12.80 -2.15
N GLY A 85 12.34 -12.90 -1.83
CA GLY A 85 11.82 -13.06 -0.46
C GLY A 85 11.56 -14.49 0.04
N ALA A 86 12.39 -15.48 -0.28
CA ALA A 86 12.22 -16.84 0.27
C ALA A 86 12.82 -17.02 1.69
N LEU A 87 13.22 -15.95 2.37
CA LEU A 87 13.88 -16.02 3.67
C LEU A 87 13.23 -15.01 4.64
N ASN A 88 12.44 -15.53 5.58
CA ASN A 88 11.88 -14.86 6.76
C ASN A 88 10.58 -14.06 6.61
N ALA A 89 9.44 -14.74 6.44
CA ALA A 89 8.13 -14.15 6.65
C ALA A 89 7.24 -15.07 7.49
N ALA A 90 7.54 -15.17 8.78
CA ALA A 90 6.68 -15.78 9.80
C ALA A 90 6.50 -14.79 10.96
N ARG A 91 5.87 -13.63 10.70
CA ARG A 91 5.45 -12.64 11.72
C ARG A 91 4.52 -11.57 11.10
N GLY A 92 3.30 -11.44 11.64
CA GLY A 92 2.38 -10.29 11.59
C GLY A 92 2.41 -9.33 10.39
N PHE A 93 1.84 -9.72 9.25
CA PHE A 93 1.55 -8.81 8.14
C PHE A 93 0.06 -8.49 8.08
N VAL A 94 -0.29 -7.24 7.76
CA VAL A 94 -1.67 -6.84 7.50
C VAL A 94 -1.84 -6.56 6.01
N GLY A 95 -2.69 -7.36 5.35
CA GLY A 95 -3.10 -7.13 3.97
C GLY A 95 -4.31 -6.20 3.92
N LEU A 96 -4.18 -5.06 3.24
CA LEU A 96 -5.32 -4.18 2.95
C LEU A 96 -5.92 -4.58 1.59
N GLY A 97 -6.86 -5.51 1.61
CA GLY A 97 -7.54 -5.98 0.40
C GLY A 97 -8.73 -6.90 0.67
N ALA A 98 -9.55 -7.12 -0.35
CA ALA A 98 -10.78 -7.91 -0.28
C ALA A 98 -10.54 -9.41 0.00
N SER A 99 -9.29 -9.87 -0.04
CA SER A 99 -8.93 -11.28 0.13
C SER A 99 -8.43 -11.66 1.53
N CYS A 100 -8.35 -10.73 2.48
CA CYS A 100 -7.90 -11.03 3.86
C CYS A 100 -9.06 -11.45 4.78
N MET A 101 -9.71 -12.56 4.44
CA MET A 101 -10.50 -13.41 5.34
C MET A 101 -10.46 -14.83 4.77
N LEU A 102 -9.39 -15.58 5.01
CA LEU A 102 -9.35 -17.05 5.03
C LEU A 102 -8.14 -17.51 5.83
#